data_AF-A0A2N0X9G3-F1
#
_entry.id   AF-A0A2N0X9G3-F1
#
_cell.length_a   1.000
_cell.length_b   1.000
_cell.length_c   1.000
_cell.angle_alpha   90.00
_cell.angle_beta   90.00
_cell.angle_gamma   90.00
#
_symmetry.space_group_name_H-M   'P 1'
#
loop_
_entity.id
_entity.type
_entity.pdbx_description
1 polymer ?
#
loop_
_entity_poly.entity_id
_entity_poly.type
_entity_poly.pdbx_seq_one_letter_code
_entity_poly.pdbx_strand_id
1 'polypeptide(L)' 'MKVDEQEAEKLLNKVRDVSRRSRALYEETARLSAERSEIVREAMEAGIPRQQIADAAGTSRQMLHRIATRSTRG' A
#
# COMPACT_ATOMS: atom_id res chain seq x y z
N MET A 1 -12.66 29.66 -19.43
CA MET A 1 -12.65 28.64 -20.51
C MET A 1 -13.61 27.53 -20.13
N LYS A 2 -14.60 27.21 -20.96
CA LYS A 2 -15.40 25.98 -20.83
C LYS A 2 -14.76 24.94 -21.75
N VAL A 3 -14.57 23.73 -21.23
CA VAL A 3 -14.06 22.59 -21.99
C VAL A 3 -15.12 22.20 -23.02
N ASP A 4 -14.73 21.97 -24.28
CA ASP A 4 -15.66 21.48 -25.30
C ASP A 4 -15.95 19.98 -25.11
N GLU A 5 -16.93 19.46 -25.85
CA GLU A 5 -17.39 18.08 -25.69
C GLU A 5 -16.30 17.05 -26.00
N GLN A 6 -15.44 17.32 -26.99
CA GLN A 6 -14.36 16.41 -27.38
C GLN A 6 -13.25 16.37 -26.33
N GLU A 7 -12.90 17.53 -25.77
CA GLU A 7 -11.91 17.64 -24.73
C GLU A 7 -12.43 17.05 -23.40
N ALA A 8 -13.73 17.23 -23.11
CA ALA A 8 -14.39 16.59 -21.98
C ALA A 8 -14.36 15.05 -22.11
N GLU A 9 -14.67 14.51 -23.28
CA GLU A 9 -14.62 13.06 -23.52
C GLU A 9 -13.19 12.50 -23.36
N LYS A 10 -12.18 13.18 -23.91
CA LYS A 10 -10.76 12.80 -23.75
C LYS A 10 -10.35 12.76 -22.27
N LEU A 11 -10.74 13.75 -21.48
CA LEU A 11 -10.42 13.81 -20.06
C LEU A 11 -11.12 12.70 -19.27
N LEU A 12 -12.41 12.47 -19.54
CA LEU A 12 -13.18 11.39 -18.88
C LEU A 12 -12.59 10.01 -19.20
N ASN A 13 -12.14 9.77 -20.43
CA ASN A 13 -11.48 8.53 -20.80
C ASN A 13 -10.15 8.35 -20.05
N LYS A 14 -9.32 9.40 -19.95
CA LYS A 14 -8.10 9.38 -19.12
C LYS A 14 -8.40 9.09 -17.64
N VAL A 15 -9.45 9.69 -17.08
CA VAL A 15 -9.87 9.43 -15.69
C VAL A 15 -10.28 7.98 -15.51
N ARG A 16 -11.06 7.40 -16.44
CA ARG A 16 -11.44 5.98 -16.41
C ARG A 16 -10.22 5.08 -16.47
N ASP A 17 -9.26 5.37 -17.34
CA ASP A 17 -8.04 4.58 -17.51
C ASP A 17 -7.15 4.61 -16.28
N VAL A 18 -6.86 5.81 -15.74
CA VAL A 18 -6.07 5.95 -14.52
C VAL A 18 -6.78 5.31 -13.33
N SER A 19 -8.10 5.47 -13.23
CA SER A 19 -8.89 4.87 -12.15
C SER A 19 -8.82 3.34 -12.18
N ARG A 20 -8.91 2.72 -13.36
CA ARG A 20 -8.75 1.26 -13.51
C ARG A 20 -7.36 0.80 -13.08
N ARG A 21 -6.31 1.47 -13.55
CA ARG A 21 -4.92 1.16 -13.17
C ARG A 21 -4.70 1.34 -11.67
N SER A 22 -5.23 2.41 -11.09
CA SER A 22 -5.13 2.68 -9.66
C SER A 22 -5.83 1.62 -8.82
N ARG A 23 -6.99 1.10 -9.25
CA ARG A 23 -7.67 0.01 -8.53
C ARG A 23 -6.86 -1.28 -8.56
N ALA A 24 -6.31 -1.64 -9.73
CA ALA A 24 -5.45 -2.83 -9.84
C ALA A 24 -4.21 -2.72 -8.93
N LEU A 25 -3.53 -1.57 -8.95
CA LEU A 25 -2.37 -1.33 -8.06
C LEU A 25 -2.76 -1.30 -6.59
N TYR A 26 -3.96 -0.79 -6.26
CA TYR A 26 -4.44 -0.76 -4.88
C TYR A 26 -4.65 -2.17 -4.33
N GLU A 27 -5.26 -3.06 -5.12
CA GLU A 27 -5.46 -4.47 -4.72
C GLU A 27 -4.12 -5.18 -4.48
N GLU A 28 -3.16 -5.00 -5.39
CA GLU A 28 -1.81 -5.55 -5.24
C GLU A 28 -1.09 -4.98 -4.00
N THR A 29 -1.16 -3.66 -3.81
CA THR A 29 -0.58 -2.98 -2.64
C THR A 29 -1.22 -3.45 -1.34
N ALA A 30 -2.52 -3.72 -1.34
CA ALA A 30 -3.23 -4.24 -0.17
C ALA A 30 -2.75 -5.65 0.19
N ARG A 31 -2.60 -6.55 -0.81
CA ARG A 31 -2.06 -7.90 -0.61
C ARG A 31 -0.64 -7.87 -0.06
N LEU A 32 0.27 -7.11 -0.70
CA LEU A 32 1.65 -6.95 -0.25
C LEU A 32 1.73 -6.32 1.15
N SER A 33 0.81 -5.41 1.48
CA SER A 33 0.74 -4.82 2.82
C SER A 33 0.32 -5.82 3.88
N ALA A 34 -0.60 -6.74 3.56
CA ALA A 34 -1.01 -7.81 4.47
C ALA A 34 0.14 -8.80 4.70
N GLU A 35 0.76 -9.28 3.62
CA GLU A 35 1.92 -10.19 3.66
C GLU A 35 3.09 -9.58 4.45
N ARG A 36 3.43 -8.31 4.19
CA ARG A 36 4.46 -7.60 4.96
C ARG A 36 4.12 -7.55 6.45
N SER A 37 2.85 -7.37 6.80
CA SER A 37 2.42 -7.30 8.20
C SER A 37 2.56 -8.65 8.90
N GLU A 38 2.25 -9.75 8.20
CA GLU A 38 2.45 -11.13 8.65
C GLU A 38 3.93 -11.42 8.90
N ILE A 39 4.80 -11.18 7.92
CA ILE A 39 6.24 -11.42 8.02
C ILE A 39 6.86 -10.60 9.17
N VAL A 40 6.46 -9.34 9.32
CA VAL A 40 6.96 -8.49 10.43
C VAL A 40 6.52 -9.05 11.78
N ARG A 41 5.30 -9.57 11.90
CA ARG A 41 4.81 -10.20 13.13
C ARG A 41 5.59 -11.48 13.42
N GLU A 42 5.77 -12.36 12.44
CA GLU A 42 6.57 -13.59 12.60
C GLU A 42 8.01 -13.29 13.02
N ALA A 43 8.64 -12.27 12.42
CA ALA A 43 9.98 -11.83 12.81
C ALA A 43 10.04 -11.33 14.27
N MET A 44 9.01 -10.62 14.73
CA MET A 44 8.91 -10.20 16.14
C MET A 44 8.72 -11.39 17.08
N GLU A 45 7.89 -12.36 16.70
CA GLU A 45 7.62 -13.58 17.47
C GLU A 45 8.86 -14.48 17.56
N ALA A 46 9.65 -14.53 16.49
CA ALA A 46 10.97 -15.18 16.46
C ALA A 46 12.04 -14.45 17.31
N GLY A 47 11.71 -13.31 17.91
CA GLY A 47 12.62 -12.55 18.77
C GLY A 47 13.66 -11.73 18.02
N ILE A 48 13.50 -11.52 16.70
CA ILE A 48 14.44 -10.71 15.92
C ILE A 48 14.44 -9.26 16.46
N PRO A 49 15.62 -8.64 16.67
CA PRO A 49 15.69 -7.27 17.14
C PRO A 49 14.90 -6.31 16.23
N ARG A 50 13.95 -5.57 16.83
CA ARG A 50 13.11 -4.60 16.10
C ARG A 50 13.90 -3.59 15.26
N GLN A 51 15.14 -3.26 15.62
CA GLN A 51 15.96 -2.38 14.79
C GLN A 51 16.33 -3.06 13.45
N GLN A 52 16.75 -4.32 13.49
CA GLN A 52 17.09 -5.08 12.28
C GLN A 52 15.88 -5.28 11.36
N ILE A 53 14.69 -5.53 11.95
CA ILE A 53 13.44 -5.62 11.18
C ILE A 53 13.13 -4.29 10.50
N ALA A 54 13.32 -3.17 11.22
CA ALA A 54 13.06 -1.83 10.68
C ALA A 54 14.00 -1.48 9.53
N ASP A 55 15.29 -1.79 9.70
CA ASP A 55 16.31 -1.57 8.67
C ASP A 55 16.00 -2.40 7.41
N ALA A 56 15.64 -3.69 7.58
CA ALA A 56 15.25 -4.56 6.48
C ALA A 56 13.96 -4.11 5.77
N ALA A 57 12.99 -3.58 6.53
CA ALA A 57 11.73 -3.06 6.00
C ALA A 57 11.84 -1.64 5.42
N GLY A 58 13.02 -1.01 5.49
CA GLY A 58 13.23 0.37 5.03
C GLY A 58 12.36 1.39 5.75
N THR A 59 12.10 1.18 7.05
CA THR A 59 11.18 2.01 7.84
C THR A 59 11.76 2.32 9.21
N SER A 60 11.08 3.16 9.99
CA SER A 60 11.51 3.44 11.37
C SER A 60 11.04 2.35 12.32
N ARG A 61 11.79 2.10 13.39
CA ARG A 61 11.44 1.14 14.44
C ARG A 61 10.03 1.38 15.02
N GLN A 62 9.61 2.64 15.11
CA GLN A 62 8.28 3.02 15.61
C GLN A 62 7.14 2.57 14.67
N MET A 63 7.41 2.51 13.36
CA MET A 63 6.43 2.09 12.35
C MET A 63 6.14 0.59 12.39
N LEU A 64 7.02 -0.22 12.96
CA LEU A 64 6.83 -1.67 13.01
C LEU A 64 5.57 -2.08 13.79
N HIS A 65 5.22 -1.38 14.88
CA HIS A 65 3.98 -1.64 15.61
C HIS A 65 2.74 -1.36 14.75
N ARG A 66 2.78 -0.31 13.90
CA ARG A 66 1.69 0.00 12.97
C ARG A 66 1.60 -1.01 11.84
N ILE A 67 2.73 -1.53 11.38
CA ILE A 67 2.78 -2.56 10.34
C ILE A 67 2.20 -3.86 10.89
N ALA A 68 2.68 -4.34 12.04
CA ALA A 68 2.21 -5.57 12.66
C ALA A 68 0.70 -5.56 13.01
N THR A 69 0.13 -4.40 13.31
CA THR A 69 -1.29 -4.26 13.71
C THR A 69 -2.24 -3.98 12.55
N ARG A 70 -1.76 -3.64 11.35
CA ARG A 70 -2.64 -3.32 10.21
C ARG A 70 -3.35 -4.55 9.64
N SER A 71 -2.84 -5.75 9.92
CA SER A 71 -3.40 -7.05 9.51
C SER A 71 -4.74 -7.41 10.19
N THR A 72 -5.12 -6.76 11.31
CA THR A 72 -6.33 -7.11 12.08
C THR A 72 -7.58 -6.28 11.74
N ARG A 73 -7.53 -5.41 10.73
CA ARG A 73 -8.73 -4.71 10.21
C ARG A 73 -8.96 -5.10 8.76
N GLY A 74 -9.35 -6.35 8.57
CA GLY A 74 -9.96 -6.89 7.36
C GLY A 74 -11.29 -7.52 7.74
#